data_AF-A0ABD3V1Z9-F1
#
_entry.id   AF-A0ABD3V1Z9-F1
#
_cell.length_a   1.000
_cell.length_b   1.000
_cell.length_c   1.000
_cell.angle_alpha   90.00
_cell.angle_beta   90.00
_cell.angle_gamma   90.00
#
_symmetry.space_group_name_H-M   'P 1'
#
loop_
_entity.id
_entity.type
_entity.pdbx_description
1 polymer ?
#
loop_
_entity_poly.entity_id
_entity_poly.type
_entity_poly.pdbx_seq_one_letter_code
_entity_poly.pdbx_strand_id
1 'polypeptide(L)'
;MKKILINVYIWDGKLGHSVGHVSFSLSDGTYISWWPSSDSYLLSKAFGTTGTYTRSLEEDIELQENRQPDAVFTLTSCVDEDAIHRWWNSFKTGSTYSVFNQNCCWVVFQALVNGSVLQFFPDDKRKYWKSLWVLTPSNLNDFLKDVSRFIQEHEEGKLERFICLIICIALVGLVGLVLSKILTFIIGLFYSLT
;
A
#
# COMPACT_ATOMS: atom_id res chain seq x y z
N MET A 1 17.78 4.24 6.79
CA MET A 1 16.41 4.49 6.28
C MET A 1 15.44 3.80 7.21
N LYS A 2 14.42 4.49 7.73
CA LYS A 2 13.38 3.86 8.56
C LYS A 2 12.64 2.85 7.68
N LYS A 3 12.53 1.60 8.13
CA LYS A 3 11.75 0.58 7.42
C LYS A 3 10.27 0.95 7.58
N ILE A 4 9.63 1.35 6.49
CA ILE A 4 8.17 1.56 6.45
C ILE A 4 7.51 0.19 6.59
N LEU A 5 6.63 0.06 7.57
CA LEU A 5 5.89 -1.14 7.90
C LEU A 5 4.46 -0.73 8.21
N ILE A 6 3.57 -1.03 7.29
CA ILE A 6 2.14 -0.79 7.46
C ILE A 6 1.49 -2.16 7.65
N ASN A 7 0.83 -2.40 8.78
CA ASN A 7 0.11 -3.64 9.01
C ASN A 7 -1.38 -3.41 8.90
N VAL A 8 -2.04 -4.12 8.01
CA VAL A 8 -3.50 -4.10 7.85
C VAL A 8 -4.08 -5.36 8.49
N TYR A 9 -5.02 -5.17 9.41
CA TYR A 9 -5.65 -6.24 10.19
C TYR A 9 -7.07 -6.43 9.67
N ILE A 10 -7.43 -7.67 9.34
CA ILE A 10 -8.74 -8.03 8.78
C ILE A 10 -9.45 -8.97 9.74
N TRP A 11 -10.68 -8.62 10.07
CA TRP A 11 -11.65 -9.46 10.74
C TRP A 11 -12.79 -9.72 9.76
N ASP A 12 -12.91 -10.95 9.27
CA ASP A 12 -14.02 -11.38 8.44
C ASP A 12 -15.33 -11.32 9.23
N GLY A 13 -16.40 -10.99 8.50
CA GLY A 13 -17.76 -11.02 9.04
C GLY A 13 -18.23 -12.46 9.20
N LYS A 14 -18.95 -12.73 10.29
CA LYS A 14 -19.63 -14.00 10.51
C LYS A 14 -21.12 -13.80 10.29
N LEU A 15 -21.70 -14.58 9.37
CA LEU A 15 -23.13 -14.52 9.06
C LEU A 15 -23.97 -14.65 10.34
N GLY A 16 -24.83 -13.66 10.59
CA GLY A 16 -25.69 -13.62 11.79
C GLY A 16 -25.03 -13.13 13.07
N HIS A 17 -23.74 -12.78 13.06
CA HIS A 17 -22.99 -12.37 14.25
C HIS A 17 -22.27 -11.03 14.08
N SER A 18 -21.44 -10.88 13.04
CA SER A 18 -20.62 -9.67 12.83
C SER A 18 -20.51 -9.30 11.36
N VAL A 19 -20.44 -8.00 11.08
CA VAL A 19 -20.23 -7.47 9.72
C VAL A 19 -18.76 -7.47 9.29
N GLY A 20 -17.87 -7.89 10.19
CA GLY A 20 -16.42 -7.81 10.03
C GLY A 20 -15.87 -6.43 10.32
N HIS A 21 -14.54 -6.30 10.29
CA HIS A 21 -13.82 -5.06 10.55
C HIS A 21 -12.45 -5.05 9.88
N VAL A 22 -11.95 -3.85 9.60
CA VAL A 22 -10.59 -3.66 9.10
C VAL A 22 -10.00 -2.43 9.75
N SER A 23 -8.77 -2.54 10.19
CA SER A 23 -7.95 -1.44 10.67
C SER A 23 -6.53 -1.57 10.14
N PHE A 24 -5.69 -0.56 10.36
CA PHE A 24 -4.28 -0.68 10.10
C PHE A 24 -3.40 0.22 10.95
N SER A 25 -2.13 -0.15 11.10
CA SER A 25 -1.10 0.61 11.82
C SER A 25 -0.02 1.11 10.86
N LEU A 26 0.47 2.32 11.11
CA LEU A 26 1.60 2.96 10.43
C LEU A 26 2.91 2.72 11.16
N SER A 27 4.04 2.98 10.49
CA SER A 27 5.37 2.75 11.05
C SER A 27 5.72 3.64 12.25
N ASP A 28 4.99 4.72 12.48
CA ASP A 28 5.15 5.63 13.62
C ASP A 28 4.28 5.25 14.83
N GLY A 29 3.48 4.18 14.72
CA GLY A 29 2.55 3.73 15.75
C GLY A 29 1.15 4.35 15.63
N THR A 30 0.90 5.23 14.65
CA THR A 30 -0.45 5.72 14.38
C THR A 30 -1.35 4.56 13.96
N TYR A 31 -2.49 4.45 14.64
CA TYR A 31 -3.51 3.45 14.36
C TYR A 31 -4.72 4.09 13.70
N ILE A 32 -5.22 3.45 12.63
CA ILE A 32 -6.37 3.89 11.86
C ILE A 32 -7.41 2.79 11.89
N SER A 33 -8.52 3.09 12.54
CA SER A 33 -9.67 2.21 12.70
C SER A 33 -10.92 3.06 12.81
N TRP A 34 -12.00 2.67 12.15
CA TRP A 34 -13.21 3.48 12.04
C TRP A 34 -14.45 2.68 12.39
N TRP A 35 -15.20 3.18 13.35
CA TRP A 35 -16.36 2.53 13.95
C TRP A 35 -17.55 3.48 14.00
N PRO A 36 -18.79 2.97 14.08
CA PRO A 36 -19.93 3.80 14.46
C PRO A 36 -19.82 4.21 15.94
N SER A 37 -20.20 5.44 16.27
CA SER A 37 -20.13 5.97 17.65
C SER A 37 -21.13 5.34 18.63
N SER A 38 -22.06 4.50 18.16
CA SER A 38 -23.04 3.82 18.98
C SER A 38 -23.39 2.45 18.41
N ASP A 39 -23.85 1.55 19.28
CA ASP A 39 -24.50 0.27 18.96
C ASP A 39 -25.91 0.47 18.39
N SER A 40 -26.03 1.45 17.49
CA SER A 40 -27.27 1.75 16.83
C SER A 40 -27.62 0.63 15.82
N TYR A 41 -28.91 0.34 15.69
CA TYR A 41 -29.43 -0.72 14.84
C TYR A 41 -28.88 -0.63 13.40
N LEU A 42 -28.79 -1.77 12.69
CA LEU A 42 -28.29 -1.86 11.29
C LEU A 42 -28.92 -0.80 10.36
N LEU A 43 -30.21 -0.49 10.55
CA LEU A 43 -30.93 0.55 9.80
C LEU A 43 -30.37 1.97 10.04
N SER A 44 -30.09 2.36 11.28
CA SER A 44 -29.44 3.65 11.58
C SER A 44 -28.00 3.72 11.06
N LYS A 45 -27.27 2.59 11.06
CA LYS A 45 -25.91 2.51 10.49
C LYS A 45 -25.90 2.57 8.95
N ALA A 46 -27.00 2.23 8.28
CA ALA A 46 -27.13 2.38 6.83
C ALA A 46 -27.22 3.86 6.39
N PHE A 47 -27.92 4.70 7.17
CA PHE A 47 -28.18 6.11 6.82
C PHE A 47 -27.15 7.12 7.35
N GLY A 48 -26.11 6.65 8.02
CA GLY A 48 -25.07 7.52 8.56
C GLY A 48 -25.26 7.78 10.05
N THR A 49 -24.24 7.47 10.83
CA THR A 49 -24.13 7.87 12.24
C THR A 49 -22.89 8.70 12.43
N THR A 50 -22.73 9.32 13.60
CA THR A 50 -21.42 9.83 14.00
C THR A 50 -20.41 8.69 13.96
N GLY A 51 -19.25 8.93 13.34
CA GLY A 51 -18.15 7.98 13.36
C GLY A 51 -17.27 8.20 14.58
N THR A 52 -16.64 7.13 15.05
CA THR A 52 -15.61 7.14 16.08
C THR A 52 -14.42 6.34 15.59
N TYR A 53 -13.29 6.46 16.28
CA TYR A 53 -12.08 5.72 15.97
C TYR A 53 -11.46 5.17 17.25
N THR A 54 -10.86 3.99 17.14
CA THR A 54 -10.03 3.42 18.20
C THR A 54 -8.59 3.88 18.04
N ARG A 55 -7.82 3.77 19.12
CA ARG A 55 -6.43 4.26 19.18
C ARG A 55 -5.39 3.15 19.12
N SER A 56 -5.79 1.88 19.22
CA SER A 56 -4.87 0.76 19.15
C SER A 56 -5.50 -0.53 18.67
N LEU A 57 -4.64 -1.50 18.33
CA LEU A 57 -5.02 -2.85 17.94
C LEU A 57 -5.72 -3.58 19.09
N GLU A 58 -5.26 -3.38 20.32
CA GLU A 58 -5.81 -4.01 21.51
C GLU A 58 -7.26 -3.59 21.72
N GLU A 59 -7.59 -2.31 21.53
CA GLU A 59 -8.96 -1.80 21.61
C GLU A 59 -9.88 -2.44 20.55
N ASP A 60 -9.38 -2.63 19.32
CA ASP A 60 -10.15 -3.34 18.28
C ASP A 60 -10.33 -4.83 18.61
N ILE A 61 -9.33 -5.49 19.20
CA ILE A 61 -9.43 -6.89 19.65
C ILE A 61 -10.50 -7.01 20.74
N GLU A 62 -10.52 -6.10 21.72
CA GLU A 62 -11.53 -6.06 22.77
C GLU A 62 -12.95 -5.86 22.20
N LEU A 63 -13.12 -4.90 21.28
CA LEU A 63 -14.39 -4.65 20.57
C LEU A 63 -14.82 -5.82 19.67
N GLN A 64 -13.87 -6.66 19.25
CA GLN A 64 -14.11 -7.90 18.49
C GLN A 64 -14.30 -9.11 19.41
N GLU A 65 -14.74 -8.92 20.65
CA GLU A 65 -14.96 -10.00 21.63
C GLU A 65 -13.69 -10.82 21.92
N ASN A 66 -12.54 -10.13 21.98
CA ASN A 66 -11.20 -10.70 22.14
C ASN A 66 -10.74 -11.59 20.97
N ARG A 67 -11.39 -11.48 19.81
CA ARG A 67 -11.01 -12.21 18.60
C ARG A 67 -9.82 -11.57 17.92
N GLN A 68 -8.82 -12.39 17.60
CA GLN A 68 -7.67 -11.97 16.80
C GLN A 68 -8.07 -11.71 15.33
N PRO A 69 -7.31 -10.88 14.58
CA PRO A 69 -7.51 -10.73 13.14
C PRO A 69 -7.41 -12.09 12.43
N ASP A 70 -8.29 -12.33 11.47
CA ASP A 70 -8.25 -13.54 10.63
C ASP A 70 -7.12 -13.47 9.60
N ALA A 71 -6.73 -12.26 9.20
CA ALA A 71 -5.58 -12.01 8.35
C ALA A 71 -4.84 -10.73 8.74
N VAL A 72 -3.52 -10.74 8.53
CA VAL A 72 -2.65 -9.56 8.70
C VAL A 72 -1.78 -9.41 7.46
N PHE A 73 -1.85 -8.25 6.83
CA PHE A 73 -1.04 -7.90 5.66
C PHE A 73 0.00 -6.86 6.05
N THR A 74 1.27 -7.16 5.83
CA THR A 74 2.36 -6.19 6.01
C THR A 74 2.76 -5.61 4.65
N LEU A 75 2.53 -4.31 4.47
CA LEU A 75 2.97 -3.54 3.31
C LEU A 75 4.29 -2.82 3.63
N THR A 76 5.20 -2.79 2.66
CA THR A 76 6.55 -2.21 2.79
C THR A 76 6.74 -1.00 1.88
N SER A 77 7.66 -0.10 2.25
CA SER A 77 8.41 0.96 1.50
C SER A 77 7.75 1.83 0.41
N CYS A 78 6.57 1.50 -0.09
CA CYS A 78 6.00 2.07 -1.32
C CYS A 78 4.73 2.89 -1.08
N VAL A 79 4.33 3.03 0.19
CA VAL A 79 3.17 3.79 0.64
C VAL A 79 3.63 5.10 1.28
N ASP A 80 3.02 6.21 0.87
CA ASP A 80 3.27 7.54 1.44
C ASP A 80 2.52 7.71 2.77
N GLU A 81 3.18 7.38 3.89
CA GLU A 81 2.60 7.51 5.23
C GLU A 81 2.25 8.97 5.57
N ASP A 82 3.04 9.94 5.12
CA ASP A 82 2.77 11.36 5.39
C ASP A 82 1.47 11.81 4.72
N ALA A 83 1.20 11.34 3.50
CA ALA A 83 -0.08 11.57 2.83
C ALA A 83 -1.24 10.90 3.57
N ILE A 84 -1.03 9.69 4.09
CA ILE A 84 -2.03 9.01 4.93
C ILE A 84 -2.32 9.81 6.19
N HIS A 85 -1.30 10.31 6.90
CA HIS A 85 -1.49 11.13 8.10
C HIS A 85 -2.30 12.38 7.83
N ARG A 86 -1.95 13.13 6.77
CA ARG A 86 -2.67 14.35 6.39
C ARG A 86 -4.14 14.04 6.10
N TRP A 87 -4.38 13.00 5.31
CA TRP A 87 -5.73 12.56 4.99
C TRP A 87 -6.49 12.13 6.25
N TRP A 88 -5.91 11.28 7.09
CA TRP A 88 -6.55 10.75 8.30
C TRP A 88 -6.91 11.86 9.29
N ASN A 89 -6.00 12.80 9.51
CA ASN A 89 -6.23 13.95 10.39
C ASN A 89 -7.38 14.84 9.91
N SER A 90 -7.56 14.98 8.59
CA SER A 90 -8.69 15.71 8.02
C SER A 90 -9.98 14.89 8.01
N PHE A 91 -9.90 13.56 7.82
CA PHE A 91 -11.07 12.70 7.71
C PHE A 91 -11.73 12.50 9.07
N LYS A 92 -10.94 12.20 10.12
CA LYS A 92 -11.48 11.85 11.45
C LYS A 92 -12.21 13.01 12.15
N THR A 93 -12.04 14.24 11.68
CA THR A 93 -12.72 15.44 12.18
C THR A 93 -13.95 15.76 11.33
N GLY A 94 -15.09 15.15 11.66
CA GLY A 94 -16.39 15.50 11.07
C GLY A 94 -16.92 14.53 10.00
N SER A 95 -16.27 13.38 9.80
CA SER A 95 -16.83 12.31 8.97
C SER A 95 -17.87 11.47 9.71
N THR A 96 -18.83 10.95 8.95
CA THR A 96 -19.84 10.00 9.43
C THR A 96 -19.38 8.57 9.21
N TYR A 97 -20.03 7.64 9.90
CA TYR A 97 -19.95 6.22 9.60
C TYR A 97 -21.21 5.79 8.86
N SER A 98 -21.08 5.15 7.69
CA SER A 98 -22.18 4.41 7.05
C SER A 98 -21.71 3.05 6.57
N VAL A 99 -22.58 2.04 6.66
CA VAL A 99 -22.27 0.66 6.24
C VAL A 99 -21.94 0.58 4.75
N PHE A 100 -22.67 1.34 3.93
CA PHE A 100 -22.51 1.33 2.48
C PHE A 100 -21.44 2.32 1.99
N ASN A 101 -21.11 3.32 2.80
CA ASN A 101 -20.13 4.35 2.44
C ASN A 101 -19.43 4.86 3.71
N GLN A 102 -18.10 5.00 3.70
CA GLN A 102 -17.33 5.39 4.89
C GLN A 102 -17.40 4.37 6.06
N ASN A 103 -17.49 3.08 5.73
CA ASN A 103 -17.24 2.00 6.69
C ASN A 103 -15.72 1.82 6.91
N CYS A 104 -15.33 0.95 7.85
CA CYS A 104 -13.92 0.67 8.15
C CYS A 104 -13.11 0.24 6.92
N CYS A 105 -13.65 -0.63 6.07
CA CYS A 105 -12.99 -1.10 4.85
C CYS A 105 -12.75 0.05 3.85
N TRP A 106 -13.72 0.94 3.69
CA TRP A 106 -13.61 2.14 2.86
C TRP A 106 -12.55 3.09 3.41
N VAL A 107 -12.50 3.29 4.74
CA VAL A 107 -11.49 4.14 5.37
C VAL A 107 -10.09 3.58 5.11
N VAL A 108 -9.85 2.30 5.35
CA VAL A 108 -8.54 1.69 5.07
C VAL A 108 -8.18 1.78 3.58
N PHE A 109 -9.12 1.48 2.69
CA PHE A 109 -8.91 1.63 1.25
C PHE A 109 -8.52 3.06 0.87
N GLN A 110 -9.28 4.07 1.32
CA GLN A 110 -9.00 5.47 1.00
C GLN A 110 -7.67 5.94 1.58
N ALA A 111 -7.31 5.46 2.77
CA ALA A 111 -6.01 5.73 3.34
C ALA A 111 -4.90 5.24 2.39
N LEU A 112 -4.95 3.97 1.99
CA LEU A 112 -3.96 3.39 1.06
C LEU A 112 -3.95 4.09 -0.31
N VAL A 113 -5.12 4.50 -0.82
CA VAL A 113 -5.23 5.29 -2.06
C VAL A 113 -4.53 6.65 -1.91
N ASN A 114 -4.73 7.35 -0.79
CA ASN A 114 -4.03 8.61 -0.50
C ASN A 114 -2.53 8.39 -0.27
N GLY A 115 -2.15 7.21 0.25
CA GLY A 115 -0.78 6.71 0.30
C GLY A 115 -0.21 6.29 -1.05
N SER A 116 -0.88 6.61 -2.17
CA SER A 116 -0.44 6.36 -3.55
C SER A 116 -0.35 4.90 -3.97
N VAL A 117 -0.97 3.95 -3.25
CA VAL A 117 -0.85 2.51 -3.58
C VAL A 117 -1.36 2.17 -4.98
N LEU A 118 -2.34 2.92 -5.50
CA LEU A 118 -2.90 2.65 -6.82
C LEU A 118 -1.92 2.94 -7.96
N GLN A 119 -0.84 3.69 -7.74
CA GLN A 119 0.13 3.98 -8.82
C GLN A 119 0.82 2.72 -9.36
N PHE A 120 0.85 1.64 -8.56
CA PHE A 120 1.40 0.34 -8.96
C PHE A 120 0.44 -0.49 -9.81
N PHE A 121 -0.83 -0.08 -9.90
CA PHE A 121 -1.86 -0.85 -10.58
C PHE A 121 -1.98 -0.41 -12.06
N PRO A 122 -2.21 -1.36 -12.97
CA PRO A 122 -2.70 -1.08 -14.32
C PRO A 122 -4.00 -0.27 -14.33
N ASP A 123 -4.24 0.49 -15.40
CA ASP A 123 -5.37 1.42 -15.53
C ASP A 123 -6.74 0.77 -15.33
N ASP A 124 -6.95 -0.42 -15.90
CA ASP A 124 -8.18 -1.20 -15.77
C ASP A 124 -8.41 -1.64 -14.32
N LYS A 125 -7.36 -2.09 -13.63
CA LYS A 125 -7.43 -2.47 -12.21
C LYS A 125 -7.67 -1.27 -11.31
N ARG A 126 -7.05 -0.12 -11.58
CA ARG A 126 -7.35 1.13 -10.85
C ARG A 126 -8.82 1.52 -10.99
N LYS A 127 -9.37 1.43 -12.21
CA LYS A 127 -10.78 1.73 -12.48
C LYS A 127 -11.70 0.76 -11.76
N TYR A 128 -11.39 -0.54 -11.81
CA TYR A 128 -12.14 -1.59 -11.11
C TYR A 128 -12.26 -1.28 -9.61
N TRP A 129 -11.12 -1.09 -8.92
CA TRP A 129 -11.13 -0.86 -7.47
C TRP A 129 -11.84 0.45 -7.07
N LYS A 130 -11.74 1.50 -7.89
CA LYS A 130 -12.48 2.76 -7.68
C LYS A 130 -13.98 2.66 -7.98
N SER A 131 -14.41 1.66 -8.74
CA SER A 131 -15.83 1.49 -9.13
C SER A 131 -16.66 0.71 -8.10
N LEU A 132 -16.01 0.07 -7.11
CA LEU A 132 -16.70 -0.69 -6.08
C LEU A 132 -17.51 0.24 -5.18
N TRP A 133 -18.83 0.04 -5.18
CA TRP A 133 -19.75 0.89 -4.44
C TRP A 133 -19.76 0.59 -2.94
N VAL A 134 -19.42 -0.65 -2.56
CA VAL A 134 -19.34 -1.12 -1.18
C VAL A 134 -18.05 -1.91 -1.05
N LEU A 135 -17.29 -1.62 0.00
CA LEU A 135 -16.10 -2.37 0.37
C LEU A 135 -16.40 -3.20 1.60
N THR A 136 -16.15 -4.51 1.48
CA THR A 136 -16.25 -5.50 2.56
C THR A 136 -14.86 -6.01 2.94
N PRO A 137 -14.70 -6.69 4.09
CA PRO A 137 -13.42 -7.31 4.46
C PRO A 137 -12.88 -8.25 3.38
N SER A 138 -13.75 -9.03 2.72
CA SER A 138 -13.37 -9.90 1.61
C SER A 138 -12.86 -9.10 0.41
N ASN A 139 -13.53 -8.01 0.02
CA ASN A 139 -13.05 -7.18 -1.09
C ASN A 139 -11.69 -6.55 -0.78
N LEU A 140 -11.49 -6.10 0.46
CA LEU A 140 -10.24 -5.49 0.86
C LEU A 140 -9.11 -6.51 1.00
N ASN A 141 -9.40 -7.74 1.43
CA ASN A 141 -8.45 -8.84 1.41
C ASN A 141 -7.93 -9.10 -0.01
N ASP A 142 -8.82 -9.15 -1.00
CA ASP A 142 -8.43 -9.31 -2.40
C ASP A 142 -7.66 -8.10 -2.94
N PHE A 143 -8.06 -6.88 -2.54
CA PHE A 143 -7.31 -5.66 -2.86
C PHE A 143 -5.88 -5.72 -2.31
N LEU A 144 -5.70 -6.14 -1.06
CA LEU A 144 -4.39 -6.20 -0.42
C LEU A 144 -3.50 -7.28 -1.04
N LYS A 145 -4.06 -8.40 -1.48
CA LYS A 145 -3.33 -9.40 -2.29
C LYS A 145 -2.85 -8.80 -3.61
N ASP A 146 -3.72 -8.06 -4.31
CA ASP A 146 -3.34 -7.36 -5.54
C ASP A 146 -2.25 -6.32 -5.26
N VAL A 147 -2.38 -5.54 -4.18
CA VAL A 147 -1.37 -4.55 -3.74
C VAL A 147 -0.02 -5.23 -3.55
N SER A 148 0.04 -6.29 -2.73
CA SER A 148 1.28 -7.01 -2.46
C SER A 148 1.91 -7.57 -3.73
N ARG A 149 1.11 -8.14 -4.64
CA ARG A 149 1.58 -8.66 -5.92
C ARG A 149 2.19 -7.55 -6.79
N PHE A 150 1.47 -6.45 -7.01
CA PHE A 150 1.94 -5.39 -7.91
C PHE A 150 3.13 -4.60 -7.36
N ILE A 151 3.24 -4.46 -6.03
CA ILE A 151 4.43 -3.88 -5.40
C ILE A 151 5.65 -4.77 -5.67
N GLN A 152 5.50 -6.08 -5.45
CA GLN A 152 6.58 -7.05 -5.68
C GLN A 152 7.04 -7.03 -7.14
N GLU A 153 6.10 -7.10 -8.11
CA GLU A 153 6.40 -7.03 -9.54
C GLU A 153 7.13 -5.73 -9.92
N HIS A 154 6.74 -4.60 -9.33
CA HIS A 154 7.38 -3.30 -9.60
C HIS A 154 8.79 -3.21 -9.02
N GLU A 155 9.03 -3.79 -7.84
CA GLU A 155 10.36 -3.87 -7.23
C GLU A 155 11.29 -4.78 -8.03
N GLU A 156 10.80 -5.95 -8.46
CA GLU A 156 11.54 -6.88 -9.33
C GLU A 156 11.88 -6.22 -10.68
N GLY A 157 10.92 -5.56 -11.32
CA GLY A 157 11.14 -4.86 -12.59
C GLY A 157 12.14 -3.69 -12.48
N LYS A 158 12.21 -2.99 -11.34
CA LYS A 158 13.25 -1.98 -11.09
C LYS A 158 14.65 -2.60 -11.00
N LEU A 159 14.76 -3.73 -10.32
CA LEU A 159 16.03 -4.45 -10.19
C LEU A 159 16.55 -4.92 -11.55
N GLU A 160 15.68 -5.51 -12.37
CA GLU A 160 16.03 -5.93 -13.74
C GLU A 160 16.54 -4.75 -14.59
N ARG A 161 15.81 -3.63 -14.58
CA ARG A 161 16.23 -2.42 -15.32
C ARG A 161 17.57 -1.87 -14.83
N PHE A 162 17.82 -1.92 -13.52
CA PHE A 162 19.07 -1.48 -12.93
C PHE A 162 20.24 -2.39 -13.32
N ILE A 163 20.05 -3.72 -13.29
CA ILE A 163 21.03 -4.70 -13.74
C ILE A 163 21.35 -4.49 -15.23
N CYS A 164 20.33 -4.34 -16.08
CA CYS A 164 20.50 -4.05 -17.50
C CYS A 164 21.30 -2.77 -17.73
N LEU A 165 21.04 -1.70 -16.97
CA LEU A 165 21.79 -0.45 -17.06
C LEU A 165 23.27 -0.64 -16.69
N ILE A 166 23.57 -1.38 -15.61
CA ILE A 166 24.95 -1.69 -15.21
C ILE A 166 25.67 -2.47 -16.31
N ILE A 167 25.01 -3.50 -16.87
CA ILE A 167 25.58 -4.31 -17.96
C ILE A 167 25.87 -3.43 -19.18
N CYS A 168 24.94 -2.56 -19.58
CA CYS A 168 25.14 -1.63 -20.69
C CYS A 168 26.33 -0.70 -20.45
N ILE A 169 26.45 -0.11 -19.25
CA ILE A 169 27.58 0.77 -18.90
C ILE A 169 28.91 -0.02 -18.93
N ALA A 170 28.93 -1.23 -18.39
CA ALA A 170 30.11 -2.08 -18.39
C ALA A 170 30.56 -2.46 -19.81
N LEU A 171 29.63 -2.79 -20.70
CA LEU A 171 29.92 -3.10 -22.10
C LEU A 171 30.47 -1.88 -22.86
N VAL A 172 29.86 -0.70 -22.69
CA VAL A 172 30.36 0.54 -23.31
C VAL A 172 31.76 0.89 -22.80
N GLY A 173 32.00 0.75 -21.49
CA GLY A 173 33.31 0.96 -20.89
C GLY A 173 34.37 0.00 -21.42
N LEU A 174 34.04 -1.29 -21.57
CA LEU A 174 34.93 -2.31 -22.12
C LEU A 174 35.30 -2.01 -23.58
N VAL A 175 34.33 -1.65 -24.41
CA VAL A 175 34.57 -1.26 -25.81
C VAL A 175 35.48 -0.04 -25.88
N GLY A 176 35.23 0.99 -25.06
CA GLY A 176 36.07 2.18 -24.98
C GLY A 176 37.52 1.87 -24.60
N LEU A 177 37.74 0.97 -23.63
CA LEU A 177 39.08 0.52 -23.22
C LEU A 177 39.81 -0.22 -24.34
N VAL A 178 39.12 -1.10 -25.06
CA VAL A 178 39.70 -1.85 -26.19
C VAL A 178 40.10 -0.89 -27.30
N LEU A 179 39.22 0.03 -27.69
CA LEU A 179 39.51 1.04 -28.72
C LEU A 179 40.68 1.95 -28.33
N SER A 180 40.74 2.39 -27.07
CA SER A 180 41.85 3.19 -26.56
C SER A 180 43.18 2.44 -26.68
N LYS A 181 43.24 1.16 -26.32
CA LYS A 181 44.46 0.36 -26.44
C LYS A 181 44.89 0.16 -27.90
N ILE A 182 43.94 -0.08 -28.80
CA ILE A 182 44.21 -0.20 -30.23
C ILE A 182 44.78 1.11 -30.78
N LEU A 183 44.19 2.25 -30.42
CA LEU A 183 44.66 3.56 -30.87
C LEU A 183 46.08 3.86 -30.37
N THR A 184 46.35 3.63 -29.08
CA THR A 184 47.70 3.82 -28.50
C THR A 184 48.73 2.93 -29.19
N PHE A 185 48.36 1.69 -29.53
CA PHE A 185 49.23 0.78 -30.28
C PHE A 185 49.52 1.28 -31.69
N ILE A 186 48.49 1.73 -32.43
CA ILE A 186 48.65 2.30 -33.78
C ILE A 186 49.53 3.54 -33.75
N ILE A 187 49.31 4.46 -32.80
CA ILE A 187 50.12 5.66 -32.65
C ILE A 187 51.58 5.29 -32.36
N GLY A 188 51.83 4.32 -31.49
CA GLY A 188 53.18 3.83 -31.20
C GLY A 188 53.91 3.25 -32.43
N LEU A 189 53.19 2.57 -33.32
CA LEU A 189 53.75 2.08 -34.59
C LEU A 189 54.19 3.21 -35.52
N PHE A 190 53.38 4.28 -35.65
CA PHE A 190 53.74 5.43 -36.49
C PHE A 190 54.99 6.16 -36.00
N TYR A 191 55.10 6.39 -34.68
CA TYR A 191 56.28 7.04 -34.09
C TYR A 191 57.57 6.21 -34.21
N SER A 192 57.47 4.89 -34.41
CA SER A 192 58.64 4.02 -34.55
C SER A 192 59.19 3.96 -35.99
N LEU A 193 58.45 4.51 -36.97
CA LEU A 193 58.79 4.48 -38.40
C LEU A 193 59.37 5.81 -38.92
N THR A 194 59.42 6.85 -38.08
CA THR A 194 60.00 8.18 -38.37
C THR A 194 61.30 8.38 -37.61
#